data_AF-A0A2W0ZYX5-F1
#
_entry.id   AF-A0A2W0ZYX5-F1
#
_cell.length_a   1.000
_cell.length_b   1.000
_cell.length_c   1.000
_cell.angle_alpha   90.00
_cell.angle_beta   90.00
_cell.angle_gamma   90.00
#
_symmetry.space_group_name_H-M   'P 1'
#
loop_
_entity.id
_entity.type
_entity.pdbx_description
1 polymer ?
#
loop_
_entity_poly.entity_id
_entity_poly.type
_entity_poly.pdbx_seq_one_letter_code
_entity_poly.pdbx_strand_id
1 'polypeptide(L)'
;MRSCPSQISNGLIGPGQIGNGQNGNATKERTMPREYVGEQIAIGWEPKLCIHAAECVRGMPEVFDTQSRPWVTVENAFDRADELAGLIARCPSGALSYRRLDDGPAESPDAADDHAVHVAIQPDGPLYVRGDLTLKDAAGGVVRDGLRVALCRCGDSQNKPFCDNSHIAAGFAAP
;
A
#
# COMPACT_ATOMS: atom_id res chain seq x y z
N MET A 1 -45.36 19.30 41.98
CA MET A 1 -45.97 20.11 40.89
C MET A 1 -44.92 20.21 39.79
N ARG A 2 -44.99 19.60 38.60
CA ARG A 2 -46.06 19.09 37.73
C ARG A 2 -45.46 17.84 37.03
N SER A 3 -46.03 16.64 37.21
CA SER A 3 -46.97 16.00 36.27
C SER A 3 -46.39 15.81 34.85
N CYS A 4 -45.87 14.62 34.58
CA CYS A 4 -45.63 14.09 33.24
C CYS A 4 -46.79 13.15 32.88
N PRO A 5 -47.54 13.36 31.79
CA PRO A 5 -48.43 12.33 31.26
C PRO A 5 -47.83 11.66 30.02
N SER A 6 -47.76 10.34 30.09
CA SER A 6 -47.68 9.43 28.95
C SER A 6 -48.85 9.65 28.00
N GLN A 7 -48.64 9.60 26.67
CA GLN A 7 -49.55 8.92 25.75
C GLN A 7 -48.81 8.32 24.55
N ILE A 8 -49.14 7.05 24.31
CA ILE A 8 -48.80 6.22 23.16
C ILE A 8 -49.87 6.48 22.09
N SER A 9 -49.47 6.62 20.82
CA SER A 9 -50.32 6.17 19.71
C SER A 9 -49.49 5.83 18.47
N ASN A 10 -49.77 4.65 17.93
CA ASN A 10 -49.25 4.09 16.68
C ASN A 10 -49.96 4.70 15.46
N GLY A 11 -49.25 4.87 14.35
CA GLY A 11 -49.84 5.25 13.06
C GLY A 11 -48.92 5.10 11.85
N LEU A 12 -48.96 3.89 11.26
CA LEU A 12 -48.97 3.53 9.83
C LEU A 12 -47.97 4.16 8.81
N ILE A 13 -47.39 3.24 8.03
CA ILE A 13 -46.44 3.40 6.91
C ILE A 13 -47.15 3.87 5.63
N GLY A 14 -46.51 4.75 4.86
CA GLY A 14 -46.83 5.05 3.46
C GLY A 14 -45.56 5.34 2.64
N PRO A 15 -45.42 4.85 1.40
CA PRO A 15 -44.18 4.92 0.62
C PRO A 15 -44.10 6.21 -0.20
N GLY A 16 -42.92 6.86 -0.24
CA GLY A 16 -42.77 8.11 -0.98
C GLY A 16 -41.32 8.53 -1.20
N GLN A 17 -40.81 8.20 -2.38
CA GLN A 17 -39.81 8.92 -3.18
C GLN A 17 -38.57 9.48 -2.46
N ILE A 18 -37.46 8.76 -2.59
CA ILE A 18 -36.11 9.32 -2.41
C ILE A 18 -35.75 10.20 -3.62
N GLY A 19 -35.70 11.50 -3.39
CA GLY A 19 -35.22 12.51 -4.33
C GLY A 19 -33.71 12.48 -4.47
N ASN A 20 -33.29 12.62 -5.73
CA ASN A 20 -31.92 12.79 -6.19
C ASN A 20 -31.31 14.10 -5.63
N GLY A 21 -30.05 14.07 -5.22
CA GLY A 21 -29.26 15.29 -5.06
C GLY A 21 -28.23 15.22 -3.95
N GLN A 22 -27.07 14.61 -4.23
CA GLN A 22 -25.82 15.04 -3.61
C GLN A 22 -24.72 15.16 -4.66
N ASN A 23 -24.51 16.41 -5.08
CA ASN A 23 -23.24 16.89 -5.57
C ASN A 23 -22.22 16.75 -4.43
N GLY A 24 -21.44 15.68 -4.44
CA GLY A 24 -20.38 15.41 -3.49
C GLY A 24 -19.04 15.46 -4.20
N ASN A 25 -18.31 16.55 -3.97
CA ASN A 25 -16.91 16.77 -4.31
C ASN A 25 -16.08 15.50 -4.06
N ALA A 26 -15.47 14.93 -5.11
CA ALA A 26 -14.72 13.69 -5.06
C ALA A 26 -13.44 13.88 -4.24
N THR A 27 -13.52 13.62 -2.93
CA THR A 27 -12.35 13.35 -2.11
C THR A 27 -11.66 12.12 -2.69
N LYS A 28 -10.48 12.34 -3.28
CA LYS A 28 -9.60 11.33 -3.87
C LYS A 28 -9.37 10.21 -2.86
N GLU A 29 -10.09 9.09 -3.00
CA GLU A 29 -10.00 7.94 -2.09
C GLU A 29 -8.55 7.46 -2.04
N ARG A 30 -7.92 7.65 -0.88
CA ARG A 30 -6.65 7.00 -0.52
C ARG A 30 -6.87 5.50 -0.72
N THR A 31 -6.28 4.90 -1.75
CA THR A 31 -6.38 3.46 -1.96
C THR A 31 -5.66 2.81 -0.78
N MET A 32 -6.42 2.40 0.24
CA MET A 32 -5.86 1.80 1.45
C MET A 32 -5.16 0.48 1.06
N PRO A 33 -3.97 0.20 1.61
CA PRO A 33 -3.34 -1.10 1.41
C PRO A 33 -4.29 -2.20 1.85
N ARG A 34 -4.31 -3.31 1.09
CA ARG A 34 -4.93 -4.55 1.58
C ARG A 34 -4.04 -5.08 2.69
N GLU A 35 -4.63 -5.43 3.82
CA GLU A 35 -3.89 -5.93 4.98
C GLU A 35 -4.17 -7.42 5.19
N TYR A 36 -3.11 -8.19 5.45
CA TYR A 36 -3.16 -9.60 5.81
C TYR A 36 -2.54 -9.74 7.20
N VAL A 37 -3.37 -10.03 8.20
CA VAL A 37 -2.98 -9.97 9.62
C VAL A 37 -2.75 -11.37 10.14
N GLY A 38 -1.53 -11.68 10.56
CA GLY A 38 -1.19 -12.91 11.28
C GLY A 38 -1.05 -12.67 12.78
N GLU A 39 -0.48 -13.64 13.50
CA GLU A 39 -0.25 -13.53 14.94
C GLU A 39 0.92 -12.59 15.29
N GLN A 40 2.05 -12.71 14.60
CA GLN A 40 3.29 -11.97 14.88
C GLN A 40 3.51 -10.77 13.96
N ILE A 41 2.88 -10.75 12.79
CA ILE A 41 3.14 -9.76 11.74
C ILE A 41 1.90 -9.53 10.87
N ALA A 42 1.67 -8.28 10.48
CA ALA A 42 0.69 -7.89 9.48
C ALA A 42 1.39 -7.42 8.20
N ILE A 43 0.90 -7.87 7.04
CA ILE A 43 1.43 -7.52 5.71
C ILE A 43 0.49 -6.51 5.06
N GLY A 44 1.02 -5.35 4.70
CA GLY A 44 0.34 -4.38 3.83
C GLY A 44 0.67 -4.63 2.37
N TRP A 45 -0.32 -4.53 1.48
CA TRP A 45 -0.14 -4.65 0.03
C TRP A 45 -0.86 -3.55 -0.76
N GLU A 46 -0.08 -2.78 -1.51
CA GLU A 46 -0.54 -1.73 -2.43
C GLU A 46 -0.34 -2.16 -3.89
N PRO A 47 -1.35 -2.76 -4.55
CA PRO A 47 -1.19 -3.35 -5.89
C PRO A 47 -0.74 -2.33 -6.96
N LYS A 48 -1.16 -1.07 -6.83
CA LYS A 48 -0.79 0.01 -7.77
C LYS A 48 0.72 0.28 -7.80
N LEU A 49 1.45 -0.07 -6.74
CA LEU A 49 2.90 0.13 -6.65
C LEU A 49 3.68 -1.12 -7.04
N CYS A 50 3.02 -2.26 -7.24
CA CYS A 50 3.70 -3.53 -7.52
C CYS A 50 4.29 -3.51 -8.95
N ILE A 51 5.61 -3.50 -9.03
CA ILE A 51 6.34 -3.62 -10.31
C ILE A 51 6.72 -5.08 -10.63
N HIS A 52 6.13 -6.06 -9.94
CA HIS A 52 6.36 -7.48 -10.16
C HIS A 52 7.85 -7.90 -10.13
N ALA A 53 8.65 -7.28 -9.24
CA ALA A 53 10.07 -7.64 -9.03
C ALA A 53 10.27 -9.10 -8.56
N ALA A 54 9.18 -9.76 -8.15
CA ALA A 54 9.13 -11.16 -7.76
C ALA A 54 9.95 -11.56 -6.51
N GLU A 55 10.43 -10.59 -5.73
CA GLU A 55 11.03 -10.83 -4.41
C GLU A 55 10.14 -11.74 -3.55
N CYS A 56 8.88 -11.36 -3.35
CA CYS A 56 7.95 -12.06 -2.47
C CYS A 56 7.67 -13.51 -2.89
N VAL A 57 7.25 -13.72 -4.14
CA VAL A 57 6.87 -15.04 -4.67
C VAL A 57 8.05 -15.98 -4.83
N ARG A 58 9.27 -15.48 -4.99
CA ARG A 58 10.49 -16.31 -5.03
C ARG A 58 11.04 -16.59 -3.64
N GLY A 59 10.91 -15.64 -2.71
CA GLY A 59 11.48 -15.74 -1.38
C GLY A 59 10.67 -16.61 -0.42
N MET A 60 9.34 -16.50 -0.43
CA MET A 60 8.45 -17.31 0.42
C MET A 60 7.17 -17.66 -0.38
N PRO A 61 7.26 -18.57 -1.36
CA PRO A 61 6.10 -18.98 -2.19
C PRO A 61 4.96 -19.59 -1.36
N GLU A 62 5.26 -20.15 -0.19
CA GLU A 62 4.25 -20.63 0.76
C GLU A 62 3.43 -19.49 1.38
N VAL A 63 3.99 -18.28 1.49
CA VAL A 63 3.26 -17.09 1.97
C VAL A 63 2.62 -16.35 0.79
N PHE A 64 3.33 -16.24 -0.33
CA PHE A 64 2.94 -15.44 -1.49
C PHE A 64 2.70 -16.33 -2.73
N ASP A 65 1.44 -16.66 -2.99
CA ASP A 65 1.03 -17.51 -4.11
C ASP A 65 0.05 -16.80 -5.06
N THR A 66 0.53 -16.52 -6.28
CA THR A 66 -0.25 -15.88 -7.35
C THR A 66 -1.45 -16.69 -7.84
N GLN A 67 -1.46 -18.00 -7.60
CA GLN A 67 -2.55 -18.91 -7.98
C GLN A 67 -3.64 -19.00 -6.91
N SER A 68 -3.32 -18.63 -5.66
CA SER A 68 -4.24 -18.69 -4.54
C SER A 68 -5.05 -17.41 -4.36
N ARG A 69 -6.23 -17.54 -3.72
CA ARG A 69 -7.08 -16.43 -3.30
C ARG A 69 -7.57 -16.69 -1.86
N PRO A 70 -7.08 -15.94 -0.86
CA PRO A 70 -6.11 -14.84 -0.95
C PRO A 70 -4.74 -15.30 -1.46
N TRP A 71 -4.02 -14.39 -2.14
CA TRP A 71 -2.67 -14.68 -2.65
C TRP A 71 -1.57 -14.54 -1.58
N VAL A 72 -1.94 -14.01 -0.41
CA VAL A 72 -1.09 -13.92 0.78
C VAL A 72 -1.73 -14.76 1.87
N THR A 73 -0.95 -15.70 2.40
CA THR A 73 -1.32 -16.54 3.55
C THR A 73 -0.26 -16.35 4.63
N VAL A 74 -0.44 -15.33 5.46
CA VAL A 74 0.56 -14.90 6.46
C VAL A 74 0.84 -15.96 7.52
N GLU A 75 -0.14 -16.82 7.79
CA GLU A 75 -0.07 -17.94 8.72
C GLU A 75 0.99 -18.98 8.31
N ASN A 76 1.33 -19.06 7.02
CA ASN A 76 2.38 -19.96 6.53
C ASN A 76 3.80 -19.47 6.92
N ALA A 77 3.93 -18.27 7.48
CA ALA A 77 5.16 -17.74 8.08
C ALA A 77 5.23 -17.94 9.61
N PHE A 78 4.50 -18.92 10.19
CA PHE A 78 4.52 -19.21 11.62
C PHE A 78 5.94 -19.26 12.19
N ASP A 79 6.21 -18.51 13.26
CA ASP A 79 7.52 -18.33 13.92
C ASP A 79 8.66 -17.84 13.01
N ARG A 80 8.35 -17.31 11.82
CA ARG A 80 9.32 -16.77 10.84
C ARG A 80 9.05 -15.30 10.51
N ALA A 81 8.50 -14.55 11.46
CA ALA A 81 8.15 -13.15 11.27
C ALA A 81 9.37 -12.29 10.84
N ASP A 82 10.56 -12.58 11.36
CA ASP A 82 11.80 -11.87 10.99
C ASP A 82 12.25 -12.14 9.55
N GLU A 83 12.15 -13.40 9.11
CA GLU A 83 12.45 -13.78 7.73
C GLU A 83 11.46 -13.12 6.76
N LEU A 84 10.17 -13.13 7.10
CA LEU A 84 9.11 -12.49 6.33
C LEU A 84 9.30 -10.96 6.29
N ALA A 85 9.63 -10.33 7.41
CA ALA A 85 9.93 -8.90 7.48
C ALA A 85 11.13 -8.54 6.58
N GLY A 86 12.21 -9.33 6.67
CA GLY A 86 13.41 -9.17 5.84
C GLY A 86 13.13 -9.38 4.35
N LEU A 87 12.22 -10.29 4.00
CA LEU A 87 11.75 -10.47 2.63
C LEU A 87 10.95 -9.27 2.13
N ILE A 88 9.99 -8.80 2.91
CA ILE A 88 9.14 -7.65 2.56
C ILE A 88 10.00 -6.38 2.38
N ALA A 89 11.00 -6.19 3.23
CA ALA A 89 11.94 -5.07 3.14
C ALA A 89 12.77 -5.02 1.84
N ARG A 90 12.85 -6.13 1.10
CA ARG A 90 13.48 -6.19 -0.24
C ARG A 90 12.56 -5.75 -1.37
N CYS A 91 11.25 -5.61 -1.14
CA CYS A 91 10.31 -5.12 -2.15
C CYS A 91 10.73 -3.70 -2.61
N PRO A 92 11.26 -3.54 -3.83
CA PRO A 92 11.96 -2.31 -4.20
C PRO A 92 11.01 -1.12 -4.38
N SER A 93 9.75 -1.37 -4.75
CA SER A 93 8.75 -0.32 -4.92
C SER A 93 7.98 0.02 -3.65
N GLY A 94 8.20 -0.72 -2.56
CA GLY A 94 7.40 -0.59 -1.33
C GLY A 94 5.93 -0.95 -1.52
N ALA A 95 5.60 -1.77 -2.52
CA ALA A 95 4.26 -2.32 -2.69
C ALA A 95 3.88 -3.29 -1.57
N LEU A 96 4.88 -3.89 -0.93
CA LEU A 96 4.72 -4.61 0.33
C LEU A 96 5.35 -3.80 1.46
N SER A 97 4.63 -3.75 2.58
CA SER A 97 5.07 -3.21 3.86
C SER A 97 4.68 -4.19 4.98
N TYR A 98 5.22 -4.00 6.18
CA TYR A 98 4.81 -4.79 7.32
C TYR A 98 4.68 -3.99 8.60
N ARG A 99 3.93 -4.55 9.54
CA ARG A 99 3.87 -4.09 10.93
C ARG A 99 4.03 -5.28 11.86
N ARG A 100 4.93 -5.16 12.83
CA ARG A 100 5.14 -6.17 13.86
C ARG A 100 4.03 -6.11 14.90
N LEU A 101 3.59 -7.30 15.34
CA LEU A 101 2.57 -7.51 16.37
C LEU A 101 3.14 -8.24 17.59
N ASP A 102 4.41 -8.64 17.51
CA ASP A 102 5.17 -9.41 18.50
C ASP A 102 6.32 -8.60 19.13
N ASP A 103 6.23 -7.26 19.08
CA ASP A 103 7.27 -6.33 19.53
C ASP A 103 8.63 -6.48 18.82
N GLY A 104 8.68 -7.20 17.70
CA GLY A 104 9.85 -7.27 16.83
C GLY A 104 10.20 -5.92 16.17
N PRO A 105 11.36 -5.81 15.50
CA PRO A 105 11.79 -4.57 14.87
C PRO A 105 10.78 -4.05 13.84
N ALA A 106 10.31 -2.82 14.04
CA ALA A 106 9.47 -2.14 13.06
C ALA A 106 10.21 -1.97 11.73
N GLU A 107 9.45 -1.81 10.65
CA GLU A 107 10.03 -1.45 9.37
C GLU A 107 10.73 -0.09 9.49
N SER A 108 12.01 -0.03 9.12
CA SER A 108 12.82 1.18 9.21
C SER A 108 13.54 1.45 7.88
N PRO A 109 13.92 2.72 7.60
CA PRO A 109 14.96 2.98 6.62
C PRO A 109 16.24 2.22 7.04
N ASP A 110 17.08 1.80 6.09
CA ASP A 110 18.26 0.99 6.41
C ASP A 110 19.08 1.68 7.51
N ALA A 111 19.26 0.99 8.64
CA ALA A 111 19.87 1.55 9.85
C ALA A 111 21.38 1.84 9.69
N ALA A 112 21.98 1.47 8.56
CA ALA A 112 23.41 1.58 8.32
C ALA A 112 23.87 3.02 8.00
N ASP A 113 23.01 3.85 7.40
CA ASP A 113 23.44 5.09 6.75
C ASP A 113 22.71 6.35 7.28
N ASP A 114 22.69 6.58 8.61
CA ASP A 114 22.34 7.88 9.25
C ASP A 114 21.16 8.65 8.60
N HIS A 115 20.00 7.98 8.46
CA HIS A 115 18.79 8.56 7.86
C HIS A 115 18.94 9.06 6.41
N ALA A 116 19.97 8.61 5.68
CA ALA A 116 20.16 8.96 4.29
C ALA A 116 19.04 8.41 3.40
N VAL A 117 18.68 9.21 2.40
CA VAL A 117 17.81 8.77 1.31
C VAL A 117 18.70 8.31 0.16
N HIS A 118 18.64 7.03 -0.15
CA HIS A 118 19.36 6.42 -1.27
C HIS A 118 18.51 6.45 -2.52
N VAL A 119 19.07 6.98 -3.60
CA VAL A 119 18.47 6.96 -4.93
C VAL A 119 19.35 6.12 -5.83
N ALA A 120 18.82 4.98 -6.29
CA ALA A 120 19.49 4.10 -7.23
C ALA A 120 18.82 4.21 -8.61
N ILE A 121 19.65 4.35 -9.64
CA ILE A 121 19.22 4.34 -11.03
C ILE A 121 19.25 2.89 -11.50
N GLN A 122 18.10 2.36 -11.91
CA GLN A 122 18.05 1.06 -12.59
C GLN A 122 18.30 1.28 -14.08
N PRO A 123 19.34 0.66 -14.69
CA PRO A 123 19.54 0.70 -16.13
C PRO A 123 18.25 0.32 -16.86
N ASP A 124 17.90 1.12 -17.87
CA ASP A 124 16.70 0.94 -18.69
C ASP A 124 15.38 0.91 -17.90
N GLY A 125 15.41 1.42 -16.65
CA GLY A 125 14.33 1.23 -15.68
C GLY A 125 14.08 2.42 -14.75
N PRO A 126 13.37 2.20 -13.64
CA PRO A 126 12.93 3.24 -12.72
C PRO A 126 14.07 3.87 -11.91
N LEU A 127 13.73 4.92 -11.17
CA LEU A 127 14.50 5.35 -10.00
C LEU A 127 13.97 4.63 -8.77
N TYR A 128 14.81 3.85 -8.09
CA TYR A 128 14.50 3.30 -6.78
C TYR A 128 14.92 4.29 -5.72
N VAL A 129 13.97 4.69 -4.87
CA VAL A 129 14.24 5.57 -3.72
C VAL A 129 13.98 4.79 -2.44
N ARG A 130 14.96 4.76 -1.54
CA ARG A 130 14.91 4.06 -0.25
C ARG A 130 15.36 5.01 0.86
N GLY A 131 14.60 5.06 1.94
CA GLY A 131 14.78 6.02 3.03
C GLY A 131 13.43 6.55 3.50
N ASP A 132 13.41 7.24 4.64
CA ASP A 132 12.18 7.89 5.12
C ASP A 132 11.84 9.07 4.21
N LEU A 133 10.78 8.92 3.39
CA LEU A 133 10.47 9.87 2.33
C LEU A 133 8.98 10.22 2.25
N THR A 134 8.73 11.49 1.95
CA THR A 134 7.43 12.03 1.57
C THR A 134 7.50 12.58 0.14
N LEU A 135 6.72 12.00 -0.76
CA LEU A 135 6.53 12.49 -2.12
C LEU A 135 5.35 13.47 -2.16
N LYS A 136 5.56 14.67 -2.68
CA LYS A 136 4.53 15.71 -2.84
C LYS A 136 4.32 16.07 -4.31
N ASP A 137 3.11 16.48 -4.64
CA ASP A 137 2.79 17.10 -5.92
C ASP A 137 3.18 18.59 -5.94
N ALA A 138 3.02 19.24 -7.10
CA ALA A 138 3.35 20.65 -7.27
C ALA A 138 2.53 21.62 -6.41
N ALA A 139 1.35 21.19 -5.93
CA ALA A 139 0.52 21.96 -5.01
C ALA A 139 0.88 21.72 -3.53
N GLY A 140 1.87 20.85 -3.26
CA GLY A 140 2.28 20.46 -1.93
C GLY A 140 1.44 19.33 -1.32
N GLY A 141 0.50 18.76 -2.07
CA GLY A 141 -0.29 17.62 -1.64
C GLY A 141 0.57 16.36 -1.53
N VAL A 142 0.40 15.61 -0.44
CA VAL A 142 1.12 14.34 -0.25
C VAL A 142 0.60 13.30 -1.24
N VAL A 143 1.50 12.79 -2.07
CA VAL A 143 1.26 11.70 -3.02
C VAL A 143 1.59 10.36 -2.37
N ARG A 144 2.65 10.30 -1.56
CA ARG A 144 3.05 9.10 -0.81
C ARG A 144 3.91 9.48 0.39
N ASP A 145 3.70 8.77 1.49
CA ASP A 145 4.66 8.63 2.58
C ASP A 145 5.08 7.16 2.63
N GLY A 146 6.36 6.88 2.86
CA GLY A 146 6.84 5.50 3.00
C GLY A 146 8.36 5.39 3.02
N LEU A 147 8.85 4.15 3.03
CA LEU A 147 10.29 3.87 3.12
C LEU A 147 10.94 3.50 1.78
N ARG A 148 10.11 3.14 0.80
CA ARG A 148 10.51 2.67 -0.53
C ARG A 148 9.50 3.12 -1.59
N VAL A 149 10.01 3.50 -2.76
CA VAL A 149 9.21 3.79 -3.94
C VAL A 149 10.02 3.57 -5.22
N ALA A 150 9.36 3.07 -6.27
CA ALA A 150 9.90 3.05 -7.62
C ALA A 150 9.23 4.15 -8.46
N LEU A 151 10.01 5.15 -8.88
CA LEU A 151 9.52 6.28 -9.67
C LEU A 151 9.75 6.05 -11.16
N CYS A 152 8.78 6.49 -11.97
CA CYS A 152 8.89 6.45 -13.42
C CYS A 152 10.02 7.37 -13.88
N ARG A 153 10.92 6.81 -14.70
CA ARG A 153 12.01 7.55 -15.36
C ARG A 153 11.83 7.67 -16.87
N CYS A 154 11.13 6.71 -17.50
CA CYS A 154 10.96 6.67 -18.95
C CYS A 154 9.95 7.68 -19.51
N GLY A 155 8.99 8.13 -18.69
CA GLY A 155 7.90 9.01 -19.13
C GLY A 155 6.63 8.29 -19.61
N ASP A 156 6.64 6.96 -19.76
CA ASP A 156 5.50 6.22 -20.35
C ASP A 156 4.53 5.59 -19.34
N SER A 157 4.87 5.60 -18.04
CA SER A 157 3.99 5.03 -17.00
C SER A 157 2.56 5.57 -17.07
N GLN A 158 1.58 4.69 -16.96
CA GLN A 158 0.16 5.03 -16.82
C GLN A 158 -0.24 5.26 -15.36
N ASN A 159 0.66 5.01 -14.41
CA ASN A 159 0.50 5.25 -12.98
C ASN A 159 1.47 6.30 -12.42
N LYS A 160 1.72 7.38 -13.18
CA LYS A 160 2.64 8.45 -12.75
C LYS A 160 2.23 9.02 -11.37
N PRO A 161 3.22 9.33 -10.50
CA PRO A 161 4.67 9.34 -10.76
C PRO A 161 5.37 7.98 -10.59
N PHE A 162 4.63 6.91 -10.29
CA PHE A 162 5.19 5.59 -10.01
C PHE A 162 5.55 4.82 -11.27
N CYS A 163 6.52 3.92 -11.17
CA CYS A 163 6.81 2.96 -12.22
C CYS A 163 5.75 1.87 -12.27
N ASP A 164 5.33 1.48 -13.47
CA ASP A 164 4.39 0.37 -13.75
C ASP A 164 4.94 -0.60 -14.81
N ASN A 165 6.25 -0.59 -15.03
CA ASN A 165 6.98 -1.33 -16.07
C ASN A 165 6.71 -0.93 -17.53
N SER A 166 6.01 0.18 -17.80
CA SER A 166 5.83 0.67 -19.18
C SER A 166 7.15 0.91 -19.95
N HIS A 167 8.27 1.13 -19.24
CA HIS A 167 9.61 1.28 -19.81
C HIS A 167 10.05 0.08 -20.68
N ILE A 168 9.58 -1.13 -20.37
CA ILE A 168 9.92 -2.34 -21.13
C ILE A 168 9.33 -2.27 -22.53
N ALA A 169 8.02 -2.03 -22.63
CA ALA A 169 7.32 -1.94 -23.91
C ALA A 169 7.73 -0.70 -24.71
N ALA A 170 8.08 0.40 -24.02
CA ALA A 170 8.59 1.61 -24.64
C ALA A 170 10.03 1.49 -25.18
N GLY A 171 10.76 0.42 -24.83
CA GLY A 171 12.17 0.26 -25.20
C GLY A 171 13.05 1.36 -24.63
N PHE A 172 12.74 1.81 -23.41
CA PHE A 172 13.52 2.86 -22.73
C PHE A 172 14.97 2.38 -22.55
N ALA A 173 15.92 3.17 -23.07
CA ALA A 173 17.33 2.88 -22.99
C ALA A 173 18.06 4.04 -22.32
N ALA A 174 18.58 3.82 -21.13
CA ALA A 174 19.29 4.84 -20.36
C ALA A 174 20.17 4.18 -19.28
N PRO A 175 21.33 4.78 -18.96
CA PRO A 175 22.18 4.28 -17.89
C PRO A 175 21.43 4.19 -16.55
#